data_AF-A0AB34FE06-F1
#
_entry.id   AF-A0AB34FE06-F1
#
_cell.length_a   1.000
_cell.length_b   1.000
_cell.length_c   1.000
_cell.angle_alpha   90.00
_cell.angle_beta   90.00
_cell.angle_gamma   90.00
#
_symmetry.space_group_name_H-M   'P 1'
#
loop_
_entity.id
_entity.type
_entity.pdbx_description
1 polymer ?
#
loop_
_entity_poly.entity_id
_entity_poly.type
_entity_poly.pdbx_seq_one_letter_code
_entity_poly.pdbx_strand_id
1 'polypeptide(L)'
;MMPTFDMTDLRFFQHFLLCAYPPLPIGGWAVWQLVSQMSHEYDFLVHAMLGLGASHLSLLTPSNFVKDALRHRVIAIQRLNDFLAEGRHTTPNVDAAFAAILSLTYQAAHMPDGLYDFLTMTRGCFLVGSLVGDEFRTSTFRTFERESYVERAVEIVSREPHHFLDSDLVNGFSASLERLGRTCQSVAELHYLATMRRIALAFNTDLTDSYRQHTFLYEKLGHLTADEYASFVDPHNYTSRLVIMHMLVLDCIMAGRVEGAEDHKPEVTALHRYNSRYVMVCLWVGDIYESLPLELRPYGEWPERYARNLTDMFNIDTSFWRKGRTEMPRLECAEQFSVTT
;
A
#
# COMPACT_ATOMS: atom_id res chain seq x y z
N MET A 1 -32.44 6.15 3.03
CA MET A 1 -32.49 5.20 4.16
C MET A 1 -31.18 5.38 4.91
N MET A 2 -31.20 5.64 6.22
CA MET A 2 -29.94 5.77 6.97
C MET A 2 -29.21 4.42 7.01
N PRO A 3 -27.88 4.39 6.86
CA PRO A 3 -27.13 3.15 6.99
C PRO A 3 -27.38 2.55 8.39
N THR A 4 -27.78 1.28 8.42
CA THR A 4 -27.99 0.56 9.69
C THR A 4 -26.70 -0.19 10.00
N PHE A 5 -26.01 0.24 11.05
CA PHE A 5 -24.83 -0.44 11.59
C PHE A 5 -25.22 -1.39 12.72
N ASP A 6 -24.52 -2.51 12.86
CA ASP A 6 -24.77 -3.52 13.89
C ASP A 6 -23.62 -3.66 14.91
N MET A 7 -23.75 -4.62 15.83
CA MET A 7 -22.72 -4.90 16.84
C MET A 7 -21.41 -5.44 16.23
N THR A 8 -21.48 -6.06 15.05
CA THR A 8 -20.32 -6.53 14.29
C THR A 8 -19.56 -5.34 13.73
N ASP A 9 -20.26 -4.35 13.19
CA ASP A 9 -19.67 -3.10 12.71
C ASP A 9 -18.97 -2.35 13.86
N LEU A 10 -19.58 -2.29 15.05
CA LEU A 10 -18.92 -1.70 16.24
C LEU A 10 -17.62 -2.44 16.61
N ARG A 11 -17.58 -3.77 16.44
CA ARG A 11 -16.36 -4.56 16.64
C ARG A 11 -15.29 -4.22 15.60
N PHE A 12 -15.66 -4.09 14.32
CA PHE A 12 -14.71 -3.71 13.27
C PHE A 12 -14.14 -2.31 13.51
N PHE A 13 -14.97 -1.35 13.91
CA PHE A 13 -14.54 0.00 14.23
C PHE A 13 -13.59 0.04 15.43
N GLN A 14 -13.92 -0.69 16.51
CA GLN A 14 -13.01 -0.81 17.66
C GLN A 14 -11.67 -1.46 17.27
N HIS A 15 -11.70 -2.50 16.43
CA HIS A 15 -10.49 -3.16 15.94
C HIS A 15 -9.65 -2.22 15.06
N PHE A 16 -10.29 -1.39 14.23
CA PHE A 16 -9.62 -0.35 13.46
C PHE A 16 -8.88 0.64 14.38
N LEU A 17 -9.57 1.21 15.38
CA LEU A 17 -9.01 2.22 16.29
C LEU A 17 -7.79 1.74 17.07
N LEU A 18 -7.74 0.44 17.41
CA LEU A 18 -6.72 -0.11 18.29
C LEU A 18 -5.61 -0.85 17.54
N CYS A 19 -5.93 -1.49 16.41
CA CYS A 19 -5.05 -2.47 15.79
C CYS A 19 -4.84 -2.25 14.29
N ALA A 20 -5.90 -1.93 13.54
CA ALA A 20 -5.88 -2.00 12.08
C ALA A 20 -5.73 -0.65 11.36
N TYR A 21 -5.63 0.47 12.09
CA TYR A 21 -5.34 1.76 11.46
C TYR A 21 -4.01 1.69 10.68
N PRO A 22 -3.89 2.42 9.56
CA PRO A 22 -2.66 2.45 8.77
C PRO A 22 -1.40 2.83 9.58
N PRO A 23 -0.35 1.97 9.62
CA PRO A 23 0.88 2.20 10.38
C PRO A 23 1.79 3.30 9.81
N LEU A 24 1.58 3.71 8.55
CA LEU A 24 2.32 4.80 7.93
C LEU A 24 1.41 5.98 7.59
N PRO A 25 1.97 7.20 7.63
CA PRO A 25 3.29 7.58 8.12
C PRO A 25 3.48 7.37 9.63
N ILE A 26 4.75 7.27 10.04
CA ILE A 26 5.18 6.86 11.39
C ILE A 26 4.52 7.75 12.45
N GLY A 27 4.02 7.12 13.51
CA GLY A 27 3.40 7.80 14.65
C GLY A 27 2.11 8.53 14.31
N GLY A 28 1.35 7.99 13.36
CA GLY A 28 0.02 8.47 13.01
C GLY A 28 -1.08 8.17 14.02
N TRP A 29 -0.81 7.56 15.18
CA TRP A 29 -1.85 7.19 16.15
C TRP A 29 -2.78 8.35 16.49
N ALA A 30 -2.24 9.51 16.89
CA ALA A 30 -3.04 10.67 17.25
C ALA A 30 -3.85 11.21 16.06
N VAL A 31 -3.27 11.19 14.85
CA VAL A 31 -3.96 11.58 13.61
C VAL A 31 -5.15 10.65 13.36
N TRP A 32 -4.95 9.34 13.46
CA TRP A 32 -6.02 8.36 13.28
C TRP A 32 -7.11 8.46 14.35
N GLN A 33 -6.78 8.78 15.60
CA GLN A 33 -7.81 9.04 16.62
C GLN A 33 -8.66 10.27 16.27
N LEU A 34 -8.05 11.36 15.78
CA LEU A 34 -8.78 12.57 15.38
C LEU A 34 -9.65 12.33 14.15
N VAL A 35 -9.07 11.74 13.10
CA VAL A 35 -9.77 11.46 11.85
C VAL A 35 -10.91 10.45 12.04
N SER A 36 -10.74 9.48 12.93
CA SER A 36 -11.83 8.53 13.23
C SER A 36 -13.04 9.20 13.87
N GLN A 37 -12.85 10.31 14.60
CA GLN A 37 -13.98 11.08 15.12
C GLN A 37 -14.80 11.69 13.98
N MET A 38 -14.19 12.04 12.85
CA MET A 38 -14.91 12.59 11.69
C MET A 38 -15.85 11.58 11.04
N SER A 39 -15.65 10.27 11.25
CA SER A 39 -16.40 9.21 10.56
C SER A 39 -17.93 9.28 10.73
N HIS A 40 -18.43 9.93 11.78
CA HIS A 40 -19.87 10.14 11.98
C HIS A 40 -20.50 11.16 11.01
N GLU A 41 -19.69 11.97 10.34
CA GLU A 41 -20.12 12.98 9.35
C GLU A 41 -19.92 12.51 7.90
N TYR A 42 -19.10 11.47 7.67
CA TYR A 42 -18.69 11.03 6.34
C TYR A 42 -18.94 9.52 6.15
N ASP A 43 -20.02 9.19 5.44
CA ASP A 43 -20.43 7.80 5.14
C ASP A 43 -19.32 6.97 4.49
N PHE A 44 -18.56 7.55 3.56
CA PHE A 44 -17.45 6.84 2.90
C PHE A 44 -16.32 6.50 3.90
N LEU A 45 -16.07 7.35 4.90
CA LEU A 45 -14.97 7.21 5.85
C LEU A 45 -15.26 6.09 6.83
N VAL A 46 -16.45 6.08 7.44
CA VAL A 46 -16.84 5.00 8.36
C VAL A 46 -16.79 3.65 7.65
N HIS A 47 -17.28 3.56 6.41
CA HIS A 47 -17.22 2.32 5.64
C HIS A 47 -15.78 1.91 5.30
N ALA A 48 -14.88 2.84 4.95
CA ALA A 48 -13.48 2.50 4.71
C ALA A 48 -12.79 1.94 5.97
N MET A 49 -13.06 2.53 7.14
CA MET A 49 -12.55 2.07 8.43
C MET A 49 -13.08 0.68 8.82
N LEU A 50 -14.39 0.46 8.66
CA LEU A 50 -15.02 -0.84 8.91
C LEU A 50 -14.48 -1.92 7.96
N GLY A 51 -14.31 -1.60 6.68
CA GLY A 51 -13.74 -2.51 5.68
C GLY A 51 -12.32 -2.95 6.04
N LEU A 52 -11.46 -1.99 6.40
CA LEU A 52 -10.09 -2.27 6.84
C LEU A 52 -10.06 -3.06 8.15
N GLY A 53 -10.88 -2.66 9.14
CA GLY A 53 -11.03 -3.36 10.41
C GLY A 53 -11.43 -4.82 10.24
N ALA A 54 -12.45 -5.09 9.41
CA ALA A 54 -12.92 -6.43 9.07
C ALA A 54 -11.86 -7.25 8.31
N SER A 55 -11.17 -6.66 7.33
CA SER A 55 -10.08 -7.33 6.60
C SER A 55 -8.94 -7.75 7.52
N HIS A 56 -8.48 -6.84 8.38
CA HIS A 56 -7.40 -7.14 9.32
C HIS A 56 -7.85 -8.14 10.41
N LEU A 57 -9.10 -8.08 10.87
CA LEU A 57 -9.60 -9.03 11.86
C LEU A 57 -9.77 -10.45 11.26
N SER A 58 -10.15 -10.54 9.99
CA SER A 58 -10.24 -11.82 9.25
C SER A 58 -8.88 -12.51 9.11
N LEU A 59 -7.80 -11.73 9.07
CA LEU A 59 -6.42 -12.23 9.04
C LEU A 59 -5.96 -12.85 10.37
N LEU A 60 -6.58 -12.43 11.48
CA LEU A 60 -6.15 -12.78 12.82
C LEU A 60 -7.05 -13.81 13.50
N THR A 61 -8.25 -14.03 12.96
CA THR A 61 -9.27 -14.86 13.60
C THR A 61 -9.78 -15.92 12.64
N PRO A 62 -10.24 -17.08 13.15
CA PRO A 62 -10.92 -18.08 12.33
C PRO A 62 -12.25 -17.59 11.74
N SER A 63 -12.76 -16.45 12.23
CA SER A 63 -13.98 -15.82 11.73
C SER A 63 -13.71 -15.17 10.39
N ASN A 64 -14.42 -15.63 9.36
CA ASN A 64 -14.27 -15.12 8.01
C ASN A 64 -15.19 -13.90 7.79
N PHE A 65 -14.65 -12.69 8.01
CA PHE A 65 -15.36 -11.42 7.74
C PHE A 65 -15.07 -10.84 6.34
N VAL A 66 -14.54 -11.64 5.41
CA VAL A 66 -14.19 -11.17 4.06
C VAL A 66 -15.42 -10.58 3.34
N LYS A 67 -16.60 -11.18 3.51
CA LYS A 67 -17.84 -10.66 2.91
C LYS A 67 -18.21 -9.27 3.45
N ASP A 68 -18.11 -9.06 4.76
CA ASP A 68 -18.36 -7.76 5.38
C ASP A 68 -17.32 -6.72 4.95
N ALA A 69 -16.05 -7.12 4.93
CA ALA A 69 -14.96 -6.28 4.49
C ALA A 69 -15.16 -5.77 3.05
N LEU A 70 -15.55 -6.68 2.13
CA LEU A 70 -15.83 -6.33 0.74
C LEU A 70 -17.12 -5.50 0.60
N ARG A 71 -18.17 -5.81 1.36
CA ARG A 71 -19.40 -5.00 1.40
C ARG A 71 -19.09 -3.55 1.75
N HIS A 72 -18.34 -3.32 2.83
CA HIS A 72 -17.94 -1.99 3.25
C HIS A 72 -17.00 -1.31 2.25
N ARG A 73 -16.05 -2.06 1.67
CA ARG A 73 -15.16 -1.55 0.62
C ARG A 73 -15.93 -0.97 -0.57
N VAL A 74 -16.91 -1.72 -1.09
CA VAL A 74 -17.73 -1.29 -2.24
C VAL A 74 -18.50 -0.01 -1.91
N ILE A 75 -19.14 0.04 -0.74
CA ILE A 75 -19.88 1.23 -0.32
C ILE A 75 -18.94 2.43 -0.15
N ALA A 76 -17.78 2.24 0.50
CA ALA A 76 -16.80 3.29 0.69
C ALA A 76 -16.30 3.87 -0.64
N ILE A 77 -15.94 3.02 -1.61
CA ILE A 77 -15.47 3.45 -2.94
C ILE A 77 -16.56 4.22 -3.67
N GLN A 78 -17.80 3.69 -3.69
CA GLN A 78 -18.92 4.36 -4.36
C GLN A 78 -19.15 5.75 -3.78
N ARG A 79 -19.27 5.85 -2.44
CA ARG A 79 -19.55 7.11 -1.75
C ARG A 79 -18.39 8.09 -1.83
N LEU A 80 -17.16 7.62 -1.82
CA LEU A 80 -15.98 8.46 -2.01
C LEU A 80 -15.94 9.03 -3.43
N ASN A 81 -16.26 8.23 -4.45
CA ASN A 81 -16.32 8.70 -5.83
C ASN A 81 -17.45 9.72 -6.03
N ASP A 82 -18.65 9.45 -5.48
CA ASP A 82 -19.76 10.40 -5.49
C ASP A 82 -19.33 11.74 -4.87
N PHE A 83 -18.69 11.67 -3.69
CA PHE A 83 -18.19 12.85 -2.98
C PHE A 83 -17.11 13.60 -3.76
N LEU A 84 -16.11 12.92 -4.31
CA LEU A 84 -15.02 13.55 -5.07
C LEU A 84 -15.51 14.20 -6.37
N ALA A 85 -16.62 13.74 -6.93
CA ALA A 85 -17.25 14.36 -8.10
C ALA A 85 -17.98 15.68 -7.75
N GLU A 86 -18.34 15.89 -6.49
CA GLU A 86 -18.85 17.17 -5.99
C GLU A 86 -17.70 18.19 -5.93
N GLY A 87 -17.89 19.40 -6.43
CA GLY A 87 -16.81 20.34 -6.77
C GLY A 87 -15.86 20.75 -5.63
N ARG A 88 -16.08 21.92 -5.01
CA ARG A 88 -15.10 22.49 -4.06
C ARG A 88 -15.09 21.72 -2.74
N HIS A 89 -13.92 21.25 -2.34
CA HIS A 89 -13.70 20.59 -1.06
C HIS A 89 -13.07 21.54 -0.05
N THR A 90 -13.59 21.54 1.18
CA THR A 90 -12.94 22.18 2.33
C THR A 90 -11.79 21.30 2.84
N THR A 91 -10.86 21.84 3.61
CA THR A 91 -9.77 21.04 4.20
C THR A 91 -10.28 19.82 5.02
N PRO A 92 -11.32 19.93 5.88
CA PRO A 92 -11.90 18.75 6.56
C PRO A 92 -12.47 17.70 5.60
N ASN A 93 -13.11 18.14 4.51
CA ASN A 93 -13.62 17.24 3.46
C ASN A 93 -12.47 16.43 2.83
N VAL A 94 -11.36 17.10 2.51
CA VAL A 94 -10.18 16.44 1.94
C VAL A 94 -9.50 15.53 2.96
N ASP A 95 -9.41 15.93 4.24
CA ASP A 95 -8.88 15.07 5.30
C ASP A 95 -9.69 13.76 5.41
N ALA A 96 -11.03 13.86 5.44
CA ALA A 96 -11.89 12.67 5.48
C ALA A 96 -11.67 11.78 4.24
N ALA A 97 -11.63 12.37 3.04
CA ALA A 97 -11.40 11.65 1.79
C ALA A 97 -10.02 10.98 1.76
N PHE A 98 -8.97 11.68 2.21
CA PHE A 98 -7.61 11.16 2.30
C PHE A 98 -7.51 9.98 3.28
N ALA A 99 -8.18 10.08 4.43
CA ALA A 99 -8.27 8.99 5.39
C ALA A 99 -8.96 7.74 4.82
N ALA A 100 -10.04 7.95 4.06
CA ALA A 100 -10.79 6.87 3.45
C ALA A 100 -9.96 6.15 2.38
N ILE A 101 -9.34 6.89 1.44
CA ILE A 101 -8.50 6.31 0.40
C ILE A 101 -7.25 5.63 0.96
N LEU A 102 -6.65 6.17 2.04
CA LEU A 102 -5.53 5.55 2.72
C LEU A 102 -5.96 4.25 3.42
N SER A 103 -7.15 4.23 4.04
CA SER A 103 -7.72 3.00 4.62
C SER A 103 -8.01 1.94 3.54
N LEU A 104 -8.53 2.35 2.38
CA LEU A 104 -8.77 1.46 1.23
C LEU A 104 -7.48 0.91 0.61
N THR A 105 -6.41 1.71 0.58
CA THR A 105 -5.06 1.29 0.17
C THR A 105 -4.56 0.18 1.09
N TYR A 106 -4.64 0.37 2.40
CA TYR A 106 -4.21 -0.64 3.37
C TYR A 106 -5.09 -1.88 3.37
N GLN A 107 -6.38 -1.73 3.10
CA GLN A 107 -7.26 -2.86 2.92
C GLN A 107 -6.84 -3.69 1.70
N ALA A 108 -6.45 -3.04 0.59
CA ALA A 108 -5.92 -3.74 -0.58
C ALA A 108 -4.61 -4.47 -0.29
N ALA A 109 -3.76 -3.91 0.58
CA ALA A 109 -2.56 -4.56 1.10
C ALA A 109 -2.83 -5.76 2.03
N HIS A 110 -4.10 -6.11 2.28
CA HIS A 110 -4.51 -7.34 2.98
C HIS A 110 -5.10 -8.40 2.04
N MET A 111 -5.20 -8.13 0.73
CA MET A 111 -5.86 -9.00 -0.24
C MET A 111 -4.83 -9.68 -1.16
N PRO A 112 -4.91 -11.02 -1.36
CA PRO A 112 -4.00 -11.74 -2.27
C PRO A 112 -4.05 -11.24 -3.72
N ASP A 113 -5.22 -10.83 -4.19
CA ASP A 113 -5.48 -10.27 -5.51
C ASP A 113 -5.47 -8.73 -5.53
N GLY A 114 -5.05 -8.10 -4.41
CA GLY A 114 -5.16 -6.67 -4.18
C GLY A 114 -4.07 -5.79 -4.81
N LEU A 115 -3.11 -6.32 -5.57
CA LEU A 115 -1.97 -5.54 -6.07
C LEU A 115 -2.40 -4.29 -6.85
N TYR A 116 -3.25 -4.45 -7.85
CA TYR A 116 -3.64 -3.35 -8.73
C TYR A 116 -4.56 -2.34 -8.04
N ASP A 117 -5.43 -2.84 -7.15
CA ASP A 117 -6.21 -2.02 -6.23
C ASP A 117 -5.29 -1.21 -5.32
N PHE A 118 -4.25 -1.82 -4.76
CA PHE A 118 -3.27 -1.15 -3.91
C PHE A 118 -2.55 -0.04 -4.67
N LEU A 119 -2.07 -0.29 -5.88
CA LEU A 119 -1.43 0.74 -6.72
C LEU A 119 -2.41 1.87 -7.09
N THR A 120 -3.68 1.54 -7.38
CA THR A 120 -4.72 2.51 -7.77
C THR A 120 -5.10 3.40 -6.60
N MET A 121 -5.34 2.81 -5.44
CA MET A 121 -5.68 3.56 -4.23
C MET A 121 -4.49 4.39 -3.75
N THR A 122 -3.26 3.88 -3.88
CA THR A 122 -2.03 4.63 -3.59
C THR A 122 -1.91 5.87 -4.49
N ARG A 123 -2.17 5.75 -5.80
CA ARG A 123 -2.29 6.90 -6.70
C ARG A 123 -3.37 7.87 -6.23
N GLY A 124 -4.52 7.34 -5.83
CA GLY A 124 -5.63 8.10 -5.25
C GLY A 124 -5.23 8.93 -4.03
N CYS A 125 -4.40 8.40 -3.12
CA CYS A 125 -3.88 9.16 -1.98
C CYS A 125 -3.16 10.44 -2.42
N PHE A 126 -2.32 10.37 -3.46
CA PHE A 126 -1.61 11.55 -3.97
C PHE A 126 -2.54 12.56 -4.64
N LEU A 127 -3.49 12.07 -5.45
CA LEU A 127 -4.47 12.92 -6.12
C LEU A 127 -5.37 13.65 -5.10
N VAL A 128 -5.89 12.93 -4.10
CA VAL A 128 -6.72 13.52 -3.04
C VAL A 128 -5.90 14.46 -2.16
N GLY A 129 -4.68 14.06 -1.76
CA GLY A 129 -3.80 14.91 -0.94
C GLY A 129 -3.45 16.25 -1.62
N SER A 130 -3.38 16.27 -2.96
CA SER A 130 -3.13 17.49 -3.73
C SER A 130 -4.28 18.51 -3.65
N LEU A 131 -5.50 18.07 -3.26
CA LEU A 131 -6.66 18.95 -3.13
C LEU A 131 -6.60 19.89 -1.93
N VAL A 132 -5.75 19.60 -0.93
CA VAL A 132 -5.59 20.46 0.26
C VAL A 132 -4.93 21.81 -0.12
N GLY A 133 -4.10 21.82 -1.17
CA GLY A 133 -3.42 23.03 -1.65
C GLY A 133 -2.60 23.75 -0.57
N ASP A 134 -2.69 25.09 -0.54
CA ASP A 134 -1.95 25.94 0.39
C ASP A 134 -2.40 25.79 1.86
N GLU A 135 -3.55 25.15 2.10
CA GLU A 135 -4.09 24.91 3.45
C GLU A 135 -3.49 23.68 4.13
N PHE A 136 -2.47 23.02 3.56
CA PHE A 136 -1.89 21.79 4.13
C PHE A 136 -1.47 21.94 5.60
N ARG A 137 -1.06 23.14 6.02
CA ARG A 137 -0.68 23.40 7.42
C ARG A 137 -1.84 23.30 8.41
N THR A 138 -3.09 23.46 7.97
CA THR A 138 -4.29 23.32 8.81
C THR A 138 -4.86 21.91 8.78
N SER A 139 -4.41 21.05 7.86
CA SER A 139 -4.81 19.64 7.77
C SER A 139 -4.49 18.87 9.04
N THR A 140 -5.34 17.89 9.34
CA THR A 140 -5.12 16.87 10.36
C THR A 140 -3.89 16.02 10.03
N PHE A 141 -3.59 15.88 8.74
CA PHE A 141 -2.45 15.14 8.20
C PHE A 141 -1.17 15.96 8.03
N ARG A 142 -1.09 17.20 8.56
CA ARG A 142 0.11 18.04 8.46
C ARG A 142 1.40 17.36 8.95
N THR A 143 1.30 16.44 9.91
CA THR A 143 2.46 15.68 10.45
C THR A 143 2.93 14.55 9.54
N PHE A 144 2.20 14.27 8.45
CA PHE A 144 2.55 13.31 7.42
C PHE A 144 3.42 13.94 6.32
N GLU A 145 3.90 15.17 6.55
CA GLU A 145 4.87 15.82 5.66
C GLU A 145 6.10 14.93 5.43
N ARG A 146 6.61 14.96 4.19
CA ARG A 146 7.75 14.14 3.75
C ARG A 146 8.95 14.29 4.68
N GLU A 147 9.33 15.52 5.03
CA GLU A 147 10.50 15.76 5.87
C GLU A 147 10.35 15.13 7.25
N SER A 148 9.17 15.26 7.87
CA SER A 148 8.88 14.62 9.16
C SER A 148 8.93 13.10 9.07
N TYR A 149 8.47 12.50 7.97
CA TYR A 149 8.62 11.06 7.75
C TYR A 149 10.09 10.65 7.62
N VAL A 150 10.87 11.36 6.78
CA VAL A 150 12.28 11.05 6.52
C VAL A 150 13.10 11.16 7.80
N GLU A 151 12.94 12.24 8.56
CA GLU A 151 13.62 12.44 9.84
C GLU A 151 13.36 11.28 10.80
N ARG A 152 12.10 10.88 10.97
CA ARG A 152 11.73 9.77 11.86
C ARG A 152 12.23 8.42 11.35
N ALA A 153 12.14 8.16 10.04
CA ALA A 153 12.63 6.90 9.46
C ALA A 153 14.14 6.76 9.66
N VAL A 154 14.91 7.83 9.39
CA VAL A 154 16.36 7.88 9.62
C VAL A 154 16.68 7.70 11.10
N GLU A 155 15.95 8.34 12.00
CA GLU A 155 16.12 8.17 13.44
C GLU A 155 15.95 6.70 13.86
N ILE A 156 14.84 6.06 13.46
CA ILE A 156 14.54 4.65 13.78
C ILE A 156 15.64 3.72 13.27
N VAL A 157 16.08 3.92 12.02
CA VAL A 157 17.03 3.03 11.34
C VAL A 157 18.45 3.23 11.87
N SER A 158 18.78 4.44 12.35
CA SER A 158 20.11 4.74 12.90
C SER A 158 20.33 4.19 14.31
N ARG A 159 19.27 3.79 15.03
CA ARG A 159 19.37 3.29 16.42
C ARG A 159 20.07 1.92 16.53
N GLU A 160 20.03 1.10 15.49
CA GLU A 160 20.76 -0.19 15.45
C GLU A 160 21.29 -0.46 14.03
N PRO A 161 22.50 -1.03 13.89
CA PRO A 161 23.05 -1.36 12.57
C PRO A 161 22.10 -2.28 11.79
N HIS A 162 21.73 -1.84 10.59
CA HIS A 162 20.79 -2.54 9.72
C HIS A 162 21.55 -3.45 8.75
N HIS A 163 21.41 -4.78 8.87
CA HIS A 163 22.08 -5.75 8.01
C HIS A 163 21.36 -6.05 6.67
N PHE A 164 20.22 -5.39 6.39
CA PHE A 164 19.35 -5.77 5.27
C PHE A 164 19.84 -5.31 3.88
N LEU A 165 20.70 -4.31 3.80
CA LEU A 165 21.34 -3.87 2.55
C LEU A 165 22.86 -3.87 2.73
N ASP A 166 23.41 -5.05 2.96
CA ASP A 166 24.85 -5.21 2.78
C ASP A 166 25.24 -4.93 1.31
N SER A 167 26.54 -4.75 1.09
CA SER A 167 27.05 -4.44 -0.25
C SER A 167 26.65 -5.49 -1.28
N ASP A 168 26.51 -6.76 -0.90
CA ASP A 168 26.15 -7.84 -1.81
C ASP A 168 24.68 -7.75 -2.24
N LEU A 169 23.77 -7.40 -1.33
CA LEU A 169 22.36 -7.20 -1.64
C LEU A 169 22.16 -5.98 -2.55
N VAL A 170 22.85 -4.87 -2.27
CA VAL A 170 22.82 -3.66 -3.11
C VAL A 170 23.37 -3.95 -4.51
N ASN A 171 24.49 -4.68 -4.61
CA ASN A 171 25.10 -5.06 -5.88
C ASN A 171 24.18 -5.97 -6.68
N GLY A 172 23.60 -6.99 -6.03
CA GLY A 172 22.66 -7.92 -6.66
C GLY A 172 21.41 -7.22 -7.18
N PHE A 173 20.82 -6.32 -6.37
CA PHE A 173 19.66 -5.52 -6.79
C PHE A 173 20.02 -4.60 -7.95
N SER A 174 21.13 -3.87 -7.87
CA SER A 174 21.58 -2.96 -8.92
C SER A 174 21.83 -3.68 -10.25
N ALA A 175 22.45 -4.86 -10.21
CA ALA A 175 22.64 -5.71 -11.38
C ALA A 175 21.31 -6.22 -11.96
N SER A 176 20.32 -6.52 -11.11
CA SER A 176 18.98 -6.91 -11.57
C SER A 176 18.29 -5.78 -12.34
N LEU A 177 18.35 -4.54 -11.82
CA LEU A 177 17.80 -3.35 -12.47
C LEU A 177 18.50 -3.04 -13.80
N GLU A 178 19.82 -3.18 -13.88
CA GLU A 178 20.57 -2.97 -15.13
C GLU A 178 20.15 -3.93 -16.24
N ARG A 179 19.91 -5.21 -15.89
CA ARG A 179 19.40 -6.19 -16.85
C ARG A 179 17.99 -5.82 -17.30
N LEU A 180 17.11 -5.47 -16.36
CA LEU A 180 15.73 -5.09 -16.65
C LEU A 180 15.65 -3.83 -17.53
N GLY A 181 16.55 -2.86 -17.35
CA GLY A 181 16.57 -1.61 -18.10
C GLY A 181 16.62 -1.78 -19.62
N ARG A 182 17.15 -2.90 -20.11
CA ARG A 182 17.20 -3.22 -21.55
C ARG A 182 15.84 -3.59 -22.15
N THR A 183 14.86 -3.88 -21.31
CA THR A 183 13.49 -4.27 -21.71
C THR A 183 12.48 -3.13 -21.53
N CYS A 184 12.88 -2.04 -20.87
CA CYS A 184 12.05 -0.86 -20.63
C CYS A 184 11.68 -0.17 -21.95
N GLN A 185 10.40 0.15 -22.11
CA GLN A 185 9.83 0.76 -23.31
C GLN A 185 9.25 2.15 -23.03
N SER A 186 8.98 2.48 -21.77
CA SER A 186 8.41 3.76 -21.36
C SER A 186 9.35 4.59 -20.47
N VAL A 187 9.12 5.91 -20.48
CA VAL A 187 9.81 6.86 -19.60
C VAL A 187 9.50 6.56 -18.13
N ALA A 188 8.27 6.14 -17.81
CA ALA A 188 7.86 5.79 -16.46
C ALA A 188 8.70 4.63 -15.90
N GLU A 189 8.85 3.54 -16.67
CA GLU A 189 9.68 2.39 -16.28
C GLU A 189 11.13 2.79 -16.01
N LEU A 190 11.75 3.55 -16.93
CA LEU A 190 13.12 4.03 -16.77
C LEU A 190 13.30 4.92 -15.55
N HIS A 191 12.32 5.79 -15.26
CA HIS A 191 12.33 6.63 -14.06
C HIS A 191 12.22 5.80 -12.77
N TYR A 192 11.41 4.75 -12.75
CA TYR A 192 11.34 3.83 -11.61
C TYR A 192 12.68 3.13 -11.38
N LEU A 193 13.30 2.60 -12.45
CA LEU A 193 14.62 1.96 -12.36
C LEU A 193 15.68 2.90 -11.80
N ALA A 194 15.72 4.15 -12.32
CA ALA A 194 16.67 5.15 -11.86
C ALA A 194 16.46 5.50 -10.37
N THR A 195 15.21 5.69 -9.94
CA THR A 195 14.88 5.97 -8.53
C THR A 195 15.23 4.79 -7.63
N MET A 196 14.86 3.56 -8.00
CA MET A 196 15.19 2.36 -7.22
C MET A 196 16.71 2.18 -7.06
N ARG A 197 17.48 2.41 -8.13
CA ARG A 197 18.95 2.36 -8.07
C ARG A 197 19.51 3.43 -7.14
N ARG A 198 18.98 4.65 -7.20
CA ARG A 198 19.43 5.74 -6.31
C ARG A 198 19.18 5.42 -4.85
N ILE A 199 17.99 4.90 -4.51
CA ILE A 199 17.66 4.44 -3.15
C ILE A 199 18.69 3.41 -2.68
N ALA A 200 18.90 2.35 -3.45
CA ALA A 200 19.80 1.26 -3.06
C ALA A 200 21.27 1.71 -2.88
N LEU A 201 21.77 2.58 -3.76
CA LEU A 201 23.14 3.10 -3.66
C LEU A 201 23.30 4.10 -2.50
N ALA A 202 22.29 4.94 -2.26
CA ALA A 202 22.34 5.94 -1.19
C ALA A 202 22.24 5.31 0.19
N PHE A 203 21.62 4.14 0.36
CA PHE A 203 21.35 3.54 1.67
C PHE A 203 22.59 3.47 2.59
N ASN A 204 23.75 3.09 2.04
CA ASN A 204 25.00 2.94 2.79
C ASN A 204 25.87 4.21 2.82
N THR A 205 25.53 5.26 2.07
CA THR A 205 26.35 6.48 1.95
C THR A 205 25.66 7.73 2.48
N ASP A 206 24.34 7.83 2.27
CA ASP A 206 23.46 8.92 2.68
C ASP A 206 22.05 8.35 2.94
N LEU A 207 21.85 7.89 4.18
CA LEU A 207 20.59 7.29 4.62
C LEU A 207 19.40 8.25 4.47
N THR A 208 19.64 9.55 4.67
CA THR A 208 18.62 10.59 4.52
C THR A 208 18.19 10.73 3.07
N ASP A 209 19.12 10.80 2.11
CA ASP A 209 18.75 10.79 0.68
C ASP A 209 18.05 9.48 0.32
N SER A 210 18.53 8.34 0.81
CA SER A 210 17.89 7.04 0.54
C SER A 210 16.40 7.02 0.92
N TYR A 211 16.06 7.42 2.16
CA TYR A 211 14.67 7.47 2.61
C TYR A 211 13.87 8.59 1.94
N ARG A 212 14.49 9.74 1.65
CA ARG A 212 13.86 10.81 0.87
C ARG A 212 13.48 10.31 -0.52
N GLN A 213 14.37 9.61 -1.21
CA GLN A 213 14.11 8.99 -2.51
C GLN A 213 13.03 7.90 -2.43
N HIS A 214 13.02 7.12 -1.34
CA HIS A 214 11.98 6.11 -1.08
C HIS A 214 10.58 6.72 -1.01
N THR A 215 10.40 7.92 -0.45
CA THR A 215 9.09 8.58 -0.44
C THR A 215 8.54 8.86 -1.84
N PHE A 216 9.41 9.07 -2.83
CA PHE A 216 8.99 9.31 -4.22
C PHE A 216 8.59 8.03 -4.95
N LEU A 217 8.85 6.85 -4.37
CA LEU A 217 8.63 5.56 -5.04
C LEU A 217 7.17 5.41 -5.45
N TYR A 218 6.23 5.53 -4.50
CA TYR A 218 4.80 5.47 -4.80
C TYR A 218 4.21 6.79 -5.29
N GLU A 219 4.81 7.93 -4.93
CA GLU A 219 4.35 9.26 -5.37
C GLU A 219 4.36 9.42 -6.88
N LYS A 220 5.31 8.77 -7.56
CA LYS A 220 5.36 8.73 -9.02
C LYS A 220 4.05 8.26 -9.64
N LEU A 221 3.29 7.37 -8.99
CA LEU A 221 1.97 6.94 -9.49
C LEU A 221 1.00 8.13 -9.61
N GLY A 222 1.07 9.09 -8.68
CA GLY A 222 0.28 10.33 -8.71
C GLY A 222 0.66 11.27 -9.85
N HIS A 223 1.91 11.21 -10.31
CA HIS A 223 2.42 12.05 -11.40
C HIS A 223 2.19 11.48 -12.80
N LEU A 224 1.82 10.21 -12.92
CA LEU A 224 1.46 9.62 -14.21
C LEU A 224 0.10 10.16 -14.68
N THR A 225 0.03 10.52 -15.97
CA THR A 225 -1.25 10.78 -16.64
C THR A 225 -2.14 9.53 -16.57
N ALA A 226 -3.44 9.69 -16.87
CA ALA A 226 -4.37 8.56 -16.88
C ALA A 226 -3.91 7.43 -17.83
N ASP A 227 -3.46 7.79 -19.03
CA ASP A 227 -3.00 6.82 -20.05
C ASP A 227 -1.67 6.16 -19.66
N GLU A 228 -0.71 6.93 -19.14
CA GLU A 228 0.55 6.37 -18.65
C GLU A 228 0.32 5.43 -17.48
N TYR A 229 -0.57 5.78 -16.55
CA TYR A 229 -0.92 4.92 -15.43
C TYR A 229 -1.58 3.63 -15.91
N ALA A 230 -2.59 3.73 -16.79
CA ALA A 230 -3.29 2.57 -17.34
C ALA A 230 -2.32 1.62 -18.06
N SER A 231 -1.39 2.16 -18.85
CA SER A 231 -0.34 1.39 -19.52
C SER A 231 0.64 0.74 -18.54
N PHE A 232 1.02 1.46 -17.46
CA PHE A 232 1.95 0.95 -16.45
C PHE A 232 1.38 -0.21 -15.63
N VAL A 233 0.07 -0.19 -15.35
CA VAL A 233 -0.59 -1.26 -14.58
C VAL A 233 -1.24 -2.34 -15.44
N ASP A 234 -1.12 -2.27 -16.78
CA ASP A 234 -1.68 -3.28 -17.68
C ASP A 234 -1.10 -4.69 -17.37
N PRO A 235 -1.95 -5.71 -17.09
CA PRO A 235 -1.52 -7.08 -16.88
C PRO A 235 -0.70 -7.70 -18.03
N HIS A 236 -0.81 -7.16 -19.25
CA HIS A 236 -0.07 -7.60 -20.44
C HIS A 236 1.25 -6.85 -20.62
N ASN A 237 1.47 -5.75 -19.89
CA ASN A 237 2.75 -5.05 -19.88
C ASN A 237 3.73 -5.76 -18.94
N TYR A 238 4.33 -6.85 -19.41
CA TYR A 238 5.25 -7.66 -18.61
C TYR A 238 6.48 -6.89 -18.12
N THR A 239 6.95 -5.91 -18.88
CA THR A 239 8.06 -5.05 -18.46
C THR A 239 7.67 -4.21 -17.25
N SER A 240 6.53 -3.51 -17.28
CA SER A 240 6.06 -2.75 -16.13
C SER A 240 5.74 -3.65 -14.93
N ARG A 241 5.25 -4.86 -15.14
CA ARG A 241 5.06 -5.86 -14.06
C ARG A 241 6.37 -6.26 -13.41
N LEU A 242 7.44 -6.44 -14.19
CA LEU A 242 8.79 -6.63 -13.64
C LEU A 242 9.27 -5.40 -12.86
N VAL A 243 8.99 -4.18 -13.34
CA VAL A 243 9.31 -2.94 -12.60
C VAL A 243 8.57 -2.90 -11.26
N ILE A 244 7.26 -3.16 -11.26
CA ILE A 244 6.41 -3.22 -10.05
C ILE A 244 6.95 -4.27 -9.08
N MET A 245 7.32 -5.45 -9.56
CA MET A 245 7.90 -6.51 -8.74
C MET A 245 9.20 -6.08 -8.03
N HIS A 246 10.09 -5.35 -8.71
CA HIS A 246 11.30 -4.79 -8.09
C HIS A 246 10.97 -3.67 -7.10
N MET A 247 9.99 -2.83 -7.44
CA MET A 247 9.50 -1.74 -6.59
C MET A 247 8.99 -2.28 -5.26
N LEU A 248 8.13 -3.30 -5.28
CA LEU A 248 7.56 -3.92 -4.08
C LEU A 248 8.65 -4.53 -3.17
N VAL A 249 9.63 -5.22 -3.75
CA VAL A 249 10.72 -5.81 -2.97
C VAL A 249 11.59 -4.73 -2.33
N LEU A 250 11.94 -3.68 -3.06
CA LEU A 250 12.70 -2.55 -2.50
C LEU A 250 11.91 -1.86 -1.37
N ASP A 251 10.61 -1.65 -1.57
CA ASP A 251 9.75 -1.08 -0.54
C ASP A 251 9.72 -1.94 0.73
N CYS A 252 9.59 -3.26 0.60
CA CYS A 252 9.72 -4.19 1.74
C CYS A 252 11.08 -4.08 2.44
N ILE A 253 12.18 -3.97 1.69
CA ILE A 253 13.52 -3.81 2.28
C ILE A 253 13.59 -2.51 3.11
N MET A 254 13.10 -1.40 2.54
CA MET A 254 13.15 -0.08 3.17
C MET A 254 12.19 0.06 4.34
N ALA A 255 10.98 -0.53 4.25
CA ALA A 255 9.96 -0.43 5.28
C ALA A 255 10.24 -1.33 6.52
N GLY A 256 11.22 -2.24 6.42
CA GLY A 256 11.56 -3.31 7.38
C GLY A 256 11.43 -2.97 8.86
N ARG A 257 12.01 -1.85 9.27
CA ARG A 257 12.01 -1.39 10.68
C ARG A 257 11.13 -0.20 10.97
N VAL A 258 10.79 0.57 9.95
CA VAL A 258 10.01 1.80 10.06
C VAL A 258 8.62 1.51 10.62
N GLU A 259 7.98 0.45 10.13
CA GLU A 259 6.57 0.15 10.41
C GLU A 259 6.35 -0.57 11.75
N GLY A 260 7.41 -1.14 12.32
CA GLY A 260 7.38 -1.82 13.62
C GLY A 260 7.72 -0.93 14.81
N ALA A 261 8.15 0.32 14.58
CA ALA A 261 8.77 1.19 15.58
C ALA A 261 7.80 2.18 16.26
N GLU A 262 6.49 1.89 16.30
CA GLU A 262 5.55 2.76 16.99
C GLU A 262 5.72 2.72 18.53
N ASP A 263 6.25 3.80 19.10
CA ASP A 263 6.53 3.97 20.53
C ASP A 263 5.28 3.94 21.46
N HIS A 264 4.06 4.07 20.91
CA HIS A 264 2.83 4.36 21.69
C HIS A 264 1.71 3.32 21.55
N LYS A 265 2.01 2.11 21.07
CA LYS A 265 1.00 1.06 20.98
C LYS A 265 0.75 0.42 22.37
N PRO A 266 -0.51 0.31 22.84
CA PRO A 266 -0.81 -0.39 24.10
C PRO A 266 -0.28 -1.83 24.05
N GLU A 267 0.28 -2.36 25.15
CA GLU A 267 0.85 -3.73 25.21
C GLU A 267 -0.13 -4.81 24.72
N VAL A 268 -1.44 -4.59 24.86
CA VAL A 268 -2.54 -5.46 24.40
C VAL A 268 -2.53 -5.68 22.87
N THR A 269 -1.94 -4.77 22.09
CA THR A 269 -1.84 -4.83 20.62
C THR A 269 -0.66 -5.68 20.13
N ALA A 270 0.29 -6.03 21.00
CA ALA A 270 1.46 -6.83 20.62
C ALA A 270 1.08 -8.23 20.13
N LEU A 271 -0.06 -8.76 20.57
CA LEU A 271 -0.58 -10.09 20.19
C LEU A 271 -1.09 -10.18 18.74
N HIS A 272 -1.28 -9.05 18.05
CA HIS A 272 -1.94 -8.99 16.73
C HIS A 272 -1.02 -8.54 15.59
N ARG A 273 0.30 -8.68 15.74
CA ARG A 273 1.30 -8.36 14.70
C ARG A 273 1.30 -9.40 13.58
N TYR A 274 0.25 -9.44 12.77
CA TYR A 274 0.32 -10.08 11.47
C TYR A 274 0.84 -9.05 10.46
N ASN A 275 2.05 -9.28 9.94
CA ASN A 275 2.69 -8.36 9.01
C ASN A 275 2.17 -8.57 7.57
N SER A 276 0.87 -8.31 7.40
CA SER A 276 0.10 -8.58 6.19
C SER A 276 0.75 -8.09 4.91
N ARG A 277 1.36 -6.91 4.94
CA ARG A 277 1.96 -6.31 3.75
C ARG A 277 3.13 -7.13 3.20
N TYR A 278 4.03 -7.64 4.05
CA TYR A 278 5.15 -8.47 3.60
C TYR A 278 4.66 -9.78 3.03
N VAL A 279 3.63 -10.36 3.65
CA VAL A 279 2.98 -11.56 3.13
C VAL A 279 2.39 -11.29 1.74
N MET A 280 1.64 -10.19 1.58
CA MET A 280 1.05 -9.84 0.29
C MET A 280 2.09 -9.52 -0.77
N VAL A 281 3.18 -8.82 -0.42
CA VAL A 281 4.28 -8.59 -1.37
C VAL A 281 4.89 -9.91 -1.83
N CYS A 282 5.13 -10.88 -0.93
CA CYS A 282 5.63 -12.19 -1.33
C CYS A 282 4.67 -12.91 -2.29
N LEU A 283 3.36 -12.84 -2.01
CA LEU A 283 2.34 -13.42 -2.87
C LEU A 283 2.29 -12.74 -4.24
N TRP A 284 2.26 -11.41 -4.28
CA TRP A 284 2.19 -10.64 -5.53
C TRP A 284 3.44 -10.81 -6.39
N VAL A 285 4.63 -10.82 -5.76
CA VAL A 285 5.90 -11.07 -6.44
C VAL A 285 5.92 -12.47 -7.05
N GLY A 286 5.48 -13.49 -6.30
CA GLY A 286 5.33 -14.86 -6.80
C GLY A 286 4.35 -14.95 -7.97
N ASP A 287 3.15 -14.36 -7.82
CA ASP A 287 2.09 -14.38 -8.84
C ASP A 287 2.54 -13.66 -10.13
N ILE A 288 3.25 -12.53 -10.02
CA ILE A 288 3.86 -11.88 -11.18
C ILE A 288 4.83 -12.85 -11.85
N TYR A 289 5.81 -13.39 -11.11
CA TYR A 289 6.87 -14.24 -11.65
C TYR A 289 6.33 -15.49 -12.35
N GLU A 290 5.38 -16.19 -11.73
CA GLU A 290 4.79 -17.41 -12.28
C GLU A 290 4.07 -17.17 -13.62
N SER A 291 3.45 -16.00 -13.76
CA SER A 291 2.71 -15.60 -14.96
C SER A 291 3.58 -14.99 -16.08
N LEU A 292 4.88 -14.78 -15.85
CA LEU A 292 5.79 -14.25 -16.87
C LEU A 292 6.05 -15.29 -17.98
N PRO A 293 6.15 -14.84 -19.26
CA PRO A 293 6.76 -15.62 -20.33
C PRO A 293 8.14 -16.14 -19.92
N LEU A 294 8.50 -17.35 -20.39
CA LEU A 294 9.75 -18.02 -20.00
C LEU A 294 10.99 -17.17 -20.29
N GLU A 295 10.95 -16.40 -21.38
CA GLU A 295 12.01 -15.52 -21.84
C GLU A 295 12.23 -14.32 -20.91
N LEU A 296 11.19 -13.92 -20.16
CA LEU A 296 11.22 -12.76 -19.27
C LEU A 296 11.52 -13.13 -17.81
N ARG A 297 11.42 -14.41 -17.44
CA ARG A 297 11.73 -14.89 -16.08
C ARG A 297 13.13 -14.49 -15.57
N PRO A 298 14.21 -14.55 -16.38
CA PRO A 298 15.54 -14.15 -15.92
C PRO A 298 15.63 -12.72 -15.36
N TYR A 299 14.73 -11.82 -15.78
CA TYR A 299 14.67 -10.45 -15.25
C TYR A 299 13.98 -10.36 -13.89
N GLY A 300 13.11 -11.32 -13.53
CA GLY A 300 12.39 -11.37 -12.25
C GLY A 300 13.03 -12.27 -11.18
N GLU A 301 14.09 -13.02 -11.52
CA GLU A 301 14.71 -14.00 -10.61
C GLU A 301 15.20 -13.40 -9.29
N TRP A 302 15.77 -12.18 -9.34
CA TRP A 302 16.30 -11.54 -8.15
C TRP A 302 15.21 -11.19 -7.13
N PRO A 303 14.15 -10.43 -7.51
CA PRO A 303 13.08 -10.12 -6.57
C PRO A 303 12.30 -11.38 -6.13
N GLU A 304 12.14 -12.38 -6.99
CA GLU A 304 11.48 -13.64 -6.63
C GLU A 304 12.28 -14.39 -5.56
N ARG A 305 13.60 -14.55 -5.76
CA ARG A 305 14.47 -15.19 -4.78
C ARG A 305 14.46 -14.45 -3.44
N TYR A 306 14.46 -13.11 -3.47
CA TYR A 306 14.36 -12.33 -2.25
C TYR A 306 13.04 -12.60 -1.50
N ALA A 307 11.89 -12.54 -2.20
CA ALA A 307 10.59 -12.81 -1.60
C ALA A 307 10.47 -14.24 -1.04
N ARG A 308 11.07 -15.24 -1.72
CA ARG A 308 11.12 -16.62 -1.23
C ARG A 308 11.94 -16.73 0.06
N ASN A 309 13.13 -16.13 0.09
CA ASN A 309 13.98 -16.11 1.29
C ASN A 309 13.29 -15.40 2.47
N LEU A 310 12.54 -14.33 2.19
CA LEU A 310 11.74 -13.61 3.19
C LEU A 310 10.66 -14.51 3.81
N THR A 311 9.99 -15.31 2.96
CA THR A 311 8.98 -16.29 3.40
C THR A 311 9.59 -17.34 4.33
N ASP A 312 10.76 -17.85 3.98
CA ASP A 312 11.47 -18.87 4.77
C ASP A 312 12.00 -18.29 6.10
N MET A 313 12.63 -17.11 6.06
CA MET A 313 13.23 -16.46 7.22
C MET A 313 12.21 -16.08 8.30
N PHE A 314 11.03 -15.63 7.88
CA PHE A 314 9.96 -15.20 8.78
C PHE A 314 8.87 -16.27 9.00
N ASN A 315 9.07 -17.49 8.49
CA ASN A 315 8.10 -18.60 8.52
C ASN A 315 6.67 -18.13 8.19
N ILE A 316 6.55 -17.34 7.12
CA ILE A 316 5.31 -16.67 6.75
C ILE A 316 4.32 -17.74 6.23
N ASP A 317 3.26 -18.01 6.98
CA ASP A 317 2.20 -18.92 6.54
C ASP A 317 1.32 -18.27 5.46
N THR A 318 1.58 -18.61 4.20
CA THR A 318 0.76 -18.23 3.05
C THR A 318 -0.33 -19.25 2.71
N SER A 319 -0.45 -20.36 3.45
CA SER A 319 -1.37 -21.46 3.15
C SER A 319 -2.83 -21.08 3.31
N PHE A 320 -3.14 -20.18 4.27
CA PHE A 320 -4.47 -19.61 4.48
C PHE A 320 -5.05 -19.02 3.18
N TRP A 321 -4.23 -18.30 2.42
CA TRP A 321 -4.63 -17.65 1.17
C TRP A 321 -4.57 -18.57 -0.05
N ARG A 322 -3.70 -19.59 -0.05
CA ARG A 322 -3.66 -20.60 -1.12
C ARG A 322 -4.94 -21.45 -1.17
N LYS A 323 -5.58 -21.70 -0.03
CA LYS A 323 -6.89 -22.39 0.03
C LYS A 323 -8.05 -21.52 -0.48
N GLY A 324 -8.00 -20.20 -0.28
CA GLY A 324 -9.07 -19.28 -0.71
C GLY A 324 -9.14 -19.02 -2.23
N ARG A 325 -8.02 -19.16 -2.96
CA ARG A 325 -8.00 -18.93 -4.43
C ARG A 325 -8.82 -19.93 -5.23
N THR A 326 -9.16 -21.09 -4.68
CA THR A 326 -10.02 -22.08 -5.34
C THR A 326 -11.51 -21.79 -5.19
N GLU A 327 -11.90 -20.84 -4.32
CA GLU A 327 -13.31 -20.56 -4.00
C GLU A 327 -13.72 -19.08 -4.19
N MET A 328 -12.80 -18.14 -4.43
CA MET A 328 -13.19 -16.75 -4.73
C MET A 328 -13.58 -16.60 -6.20
N PRO A 329 -14.86 -16.30 -6.52
CA PRO A 329 -15.23 -15.95 -7.88
C PRO A 329 -14.46 -14.69 -8.26
N ARG A 330 -13.73 -14.74 -9.38
CA ARG A 330 -13.17 -13.55 -10.01
C ARG A 330 -14.33 -12.56 -10.21
N LEU A 331 -14.26 -11.41 -9.55
CA LEU A 331 -15.11 -10.28 -9.93
C LEU A 331 -14.63 -9.87 -11.33
N GLU A 332 -15.31 -10.36 -12.35
CA GLU A 332 -15.19 -9.84 -13.70
C GLU A 332 -15.54 -8.36 -13.62
N CYS A 333 -14.54 -7.50 -13.82
CA CYS A 333 -14.73 -6.08 -14.03
C CYS A 333 -15.49 -5.95 -15.35
N ALA A 334 -16.83 -5.90 -15.28
CA ALA A 334 -17.67 -5.78 -16.44
C ALA A 334 -17.51 -4.36 -17.01
N GLU A 335 -16.71 -4.28 -18.08
CA GLU A 335 -16.83 -3.26 -19.11
C GLU A 335 -18.29 -3.14 -19.56
N GLN A 336 -19.02 -2.11 -19.15
CA GLN A 336 -20.20 -1.64 -19.87
C GLN A 336 -20.33 -0.11 -19.78
N PHE A 337 -19.40 0.60 -20.42
CA PHE A 337 -19.77 1.82 -21.13
C PHE A 337 -20.17 1.41 -22.55
N SER A 338 -21.47 1.28 -22.79
CA SER A 338 -22.00 1.40 -24.15
C SER A 338 -23.08 2.48 -24.13
N VAL A 339 -22.69 3.61 -24.71
CA VAL A 339 -23.59 4.64 -25.20
C VAL A 339 -24.47 4.00 -26.27
N THR A 340 -25.80 4.11 -26.14
CA THR A 340 -26.66 4.18 -27.32
C THR A 340 -27.97 4.89 -27.00
N THR A 341 -28.04 6.13 -27.52
CA THR A 341 -29.21 6.98 -27.85
C THR A 341 -30.21 7.37 -26.76
#